data_AF-B7PXI0-F1
#
_entry.id   AF-B7PXI0-F1
#
_cell.length_a   1.000
_cell.length_b   1.000
_cell.length_c   1.000
_cell.angle_alpha   90.00
_cell.angle_beta   90.00
_cell.angle_gamma   90.00
#
_symmetry.space_group_name_H-M   'P 1'
#
loop_
_entity.id
_entity.type
_entity.pdbx_description
1 polymer ?
#
loop_
_entity_poly.entity_id
_entity_poly.type
_entity_poly.pdbx_seq_one_letter_code
_entity_poly.pdbx_strand_id
1 'polypeptide(L)'
;VMKTLCATLALTVILTALLAEVTDSFEGQRPVLPPRVSNRPRNPGDVGDPCTTGFDCRNGTCCVQSNHNITRTCQKLGLYGEECTDNPTKGSIYHGHCPC
;
A
#
# COMPACT_ATOMS: atom_id res chain seq x y z
N VAL A 1 -19.65 55.45 -11.15
CA VAL A 1 -18.18 55.38 -11.34
C VAL A 1 -17.49 54.71 -10.16
N MET A 2 -17.60 55.20 -8.91
CA MET A 2 -16.89 54.59 -7.75
C MET A 2 -17.32 53.14 -7.41
N LYS A 3 -18.62 52.84 -7.46
CA LYS A 3 -19.17 51.51 -7.14
C LYS A 3 -18.73 50.41 -8.13
N THR A 4 -18.65 50.75 -9.41
CA THR A 4 -18.19 49.83 -10.48
C THR A 4 -16.69 49.56 -10.38
N LEU A 5 -15.91 50.57 -9.96
CA LEU A 5 -14.47 50.42 -9.72
C LEU A 5 -14.18 49.55 -8.48
N CYS A 6 -14.96 49.70 -7.40
CA CYS A 6 -14.82 48.84 -6.22
C CYS A 6 -15.22 47.38 -6.51
N ALA A 7 -16.30 47.16 -7.24
CA ALA A 7 -16.76 45.81 -7.59
C ALA A 7 -15.75 45.08 -8.49
N THR A 8 -15.17 45.77 -9.47
CA THR A 8 -14.15 45.20 -10.35
C THR A 8 -12.87 44.90 -9.59
N LEU A 9 -12.40 45.79 -8.72
CA LEU A 9 -11.25 45.54 -7.84
C LEU A 9 -11.47 44.32 -6.94
N ALA A 10 -12.61 44.25 -6.24
CA ALA A 10 -12.92 43.12 -5.38
C ALA A 10 -12.92 41.79 -6.16
N LEU A 11 -13.54 41.78 -7.34
CA LEU A 11 -13.60 40.59 -8.19
C LEU A 11 -12.21 40.17 -8.67
N THR A 12 -11.37 41.12 -9.08
CA THR A 12 -9.99 40.82 -9.50
C THR A 12 -9.17 40.22 -8.38
N VAL A 13 -9.26 40.75 -7.15
CA VAL A 13 -8.54 40.22 -5.99
C VAL A 13 -8.97 38.79 -5.68
N ILE A 14 -10.29 38.52 -5.68
CA ILE A 14 -10.83 37.17 -5.46
C ILE A 14 -10.35 36.20 -6.53
N LEU A 15 -10.41 36.58 -7.81
CA LEU A 15 -9.92 35.75 -8.92
C LEU A 15 -8.43 35.46 -8.80
N THR A 16 -7.60 36.46 -8.48
CA THR A 16 -6.16 36.27 -8.34
C THR A 16 -5.79 35.38 -7.16
N ALA A 17 -6.51 35.49 -6.03
CA ALA A 17 -6.29 34.63 -4.88
C ALA A 17 -6.65 33.18 -5.19
N LEU A 18 -7.82 32.92 -5.80
CA LEU A 18 -8.24 31.57 -6.18
C LEU A 18 -7.33 30.92 -7.22
N LEU A 19 -6.77 31.69 -8.16
CA LEU A 19 -5.83 31.18 -9.15
C LEU A 19 -4.50 30.75 -8.54
N ALA A 20 -4.01 31.46 -7.52
CA ALA A 20 -2.75 31.12 -6.85
C ALA A 20 -2.80 29.74 -6.17
N GLU A 21 -3.92 29.43 -5.50
CA GLU A 21 -4.13 28.15 -4.81
C GLU A 21 -4.19 26.95 -5.79
N VAL A 22 -4.64 27.16 -7.03
CA VAL A 22 -4.73 26.10 -8.06
C VAL A 22 -3.37 25.86 -8.73
N THR A 23 -2.49 26.85 -8.73
CA THR A 23 -1.15 26.76 -9.33
C THR A 23 -0.06 26.31 -8.36
N ASP A 24 -0.39 26.08 -7.08
CA ASP A 24 0.57 25.48 -6.16
C ASP A 24 0.91 24.09 -6.72
N SER A 25 2.14 24.00 -7.22
CA SER A 25 2.58 22.87 -8.01
C SER A 25 2.58 21.68 -7.08
N PHE A 26 1.70 20.70 -7.33
CA PHE A 26 1.74 19.42 -6.64
C PHE A 26 3.12 18.78 -6.91
N GLU A 27 4.08 19.05 -6.04
CA GLU A 27 5.33 18.31 -5.92
C GLU A 27 4.94 16.95 -5.36
N GLY A 28 4.45 16.08 -6.25
CA GLY A 28 4.05 14.73 -5.92
C GLY A 28 5.12 14.01 -5.11
N GLN A 29 4.73 12.99 -4.34
CA GLN A 29 5.67 12.26 -3.50
C GLN A 29 6.82 11.71 -4.35
N ARG A 30 8.06 12.08 -3.98
CA ARG A 30 9.27 11.50 -4.57
C ARG A 30 9.68 10.28 -3.75
N PRO A 31 9.80 9.09 -4.36
CA PRO A 31 10.24 7.91 -3.62
C PRO A 31 11.66 8.13 -3.10
N VAL A 32 11.82 8.07 -1.77
CA VAL A 32 13.13 7.99 -1.13
C VAL A 32 13.67 6.57 -1.31
N LEU A 33 14.69 6.41 -2.16
CA LEU A 33 15.35 5.12 -2.30
C LEU A 33 16.25 4.87 -1.07
N PRO A 34 16.04 3.80 -0.28
CA PRO A 34 16.98 3.43 0.76
C PRO A 34 18.34 3.07 0.15
N PRO A 35 19.45 3.34 0.85
CA PRO A 35 20.79 3.03 0.35
C PRO A 35 20.92 1.54 0.04
N ARG A 36 21.31 1.23 -1.22
CA ARG A 36 21.57 -0.10 -1.82
C ARG A 36 21.24 -1.27 -0.90
N VAL A 37 19.95 -1.56 -0.76
CA VAL A 37 19.52 -2.88 -0.29
C VAL A 37 19.99 -3.87 -1.37
N SER A 38 20.55 -4.99 -0.97
CA SER A 38 20.85 -6.06 -1.91
C SER A 38 19.55 -6.49 -2.59
N ASN A 39 19.30 -5.99 -3.81
CA ASN A 39 18.16 -6.38 -4.65
C ASN A 39 18.28 -7.82 -5.17
N ARG A 40 19.25 -8.62 -4.67
CA ARG A 40 19.28 -10.04 -5.02
C ARG A 40 18.00 -10.65 -4.47
N PRO A 41 17.11 -11.19 -5.33
CA PRO A 41 15.90 -11.84 -4.88
C PRO A 41 16.33 -12.95 -3.92
N ARG A 42 15.83 -12.91 -2.69
CA ARG A 42 15.98 -14.04 -1.78
C ARG A 42 15.25 -15.22 -2.44
N ASN A 43 15.82 -16.43 -2.34
CA ASN A 43 15.10 -17.61 -2.78
C ASN A 43 13.77 -17.68 -1.99
N PRO A 44 12.65 -18.03 -2.65
CA PRO A 44 11.39 -18.21 -1.95
C PRO A 44 11.53 -19.22 -0.81
N GLY A 45 10.94 -18.91 0.33
CA GLY A 45 10.89 -19.76 1.51
C GLY A 45 9.98 -20.97 1.35
N ASP A 46 10.32 -22.02 2.08
CA ASP A 46 9.56 -23.26 2.18
C ASP A 46 8.50 -23.18 3.29
N VAL A 47 7.65 -24.20 3.37
CA VAL A 47 6.60 -24.26 4.41
C VAL A 47 7.25 -24.22 5.80
N GLY A 48 6.79 -23.30 6.65
CA GLY A 48 7.33 -23.05 7.99
C GLY A 48 8.36 -21.93 8.05
N ASP A 49 8.93 -21.50 6.93
CA ASP A 49 9.89 -20.39 6.91
C ASP A 49 9.21 -19.06 7.25
N PRO A 50 9.93 -18.16 7.93
CA PRO A 50 9.41 -16.83 8.25
C PRO A 50 9.18 -16.01 6.97
N CYS A 51 8.05 -15.31 6.92
CA CYS A 51 7.70 -14.45 5.79
C CYS A 51 7.28 -13.05 6.24
N THR A 52 7.55 -12.07 5.39
CA THR A 52 7.08 -10.68 5.55
C THR A 52 5.91 -10.36 4.63
N THR A 53 5.92 -10.95 3.44
CA THR A 53 4.89 -10.82 2.40
C THR A 53 4.65 -12.16 1.72
N GLY A 54 3.56 -12.30 0.96
CA GLY A 54 3.29 -13.50 0.18
C GLY A 54 4.36 -13.81 -0.88
N PHE A 55 5.10 -12.80 -1.34
CA PHE A 55 6.18 -12.98 -2.33
C PHE A 55 7.43 -13.64 -1.77
N ASP A 56 7.54 -13.71 -0.44
CA ASP A 56 8.65 -14.40 0.22
C ASP A 56 8.48 -15.92 0.19
N CYS A 57 7.28 -16.43 -0.13
CA CYS A 57 6.96 -17.85 -0.11
C CYS A 57 6.97 -18.46 -1.51
N ARG A 58 7.30 -19.75 -1.60
CA ARG A 58 7.30 -20.47 -2.88
C ARG A 58 5.90 -20.62 -3.49
N ASN A 59 5.83 -20.90 -4.78
CA ASN A 59 4.57 -21.16 -5.47
C ASN A 59 3.78 -22.31 -4.80
N GLY A 60 2.46 -22.14 -4.69
CA GLY A 60 1.59 -23.09 -3.97
C GLY A 60 1.63 -22.96 -2.45
N THR A 61 2.21 -21.88 -1.94
CA THR A 61 2.18 -21.50 -0.53
C THR A 61 1.80 -20.03 -0.37
N CYS A 62 1.38 -19.62 0.82
CA CYS A 62 1.05 -18.24 1.15
C CYS A 62 1.64 -17.84 2.50
N CYS A 63 1.76 -16.53 2.76
CA CYS A 63 2.25 -16.02 4.05
C CYS A 63 1.09 -15.87 5.03
N VAL A 64 1.13 -16.62 6.15
CA VAL A 64 0.05 -16.65 7.14
C VAL A 64 0.54 -16.08 8.47
N GLN A 65 -0.21 -15.14 9.03
CA GLN A 65 -0.08 -14.70 10.42
C GLN A 65 -0.96 -15.57 11.32
N SER A 66 -0.36 -16.14 12.36
CA SER A 66 -1.11 -16.88 13.38
C SER A 66 -2.08 -15.95 14.12
N ASN A 67 -3.27 -16.46 14.48
CA ASN A 67 -4.21 -15.67 15.29
C ASN A 67 -3.73 -15.49 16.74
N HIS A 68 -2.85 -16.38 17.21
CA HIS A 68 -2.37 -16.36 18.59
C HIS A 68 -1.06 -15.56 18.77
N ASN A 69 -0.31 -15.38 17.70
CA ASN A 69 1.03 -14.77 17.73
C ASN A 69 1.24 -13.88 16.51
N ILE A 70 2.12 -12.87 16.64
CA ILE A 70 2.45 -11.96 15.54
C ILE A 70 3.35 -12.66 14.48
N THR A 71 3.81 -13.88 14.74
CA THR A 71 4.67 -14.64 13.84
C THR A 71 3.97 -14.97 12.52
N ARG A 72 4.74 -14.89 11.44
CA ARG A 72 4.28 -15.11 10.08
C ARG A 72 5.14 -16.16 9.42
N THR A 73 4.49 -17.17 8.84
CA THR A 73 5.18 -18.27 8.18
C THR A 73 4.52 -18.64 6.86
N CYS A 74 5.32 -19.19 5.95
CA CYS A 74 4.80 -19.76 4.71
C CYS A 74 4.01 -21.05 5.01
N GLN A 75 2.76 -21.12 4.54
CA GLN A 75 1.87 -22.27 4.70
C GLN A 75 1.32 -22.73 3.36
N LYS A 76 0.87 -23.99 3.27
CA LYS A 76 0.26 -24.52 2.04
C LYS A 76 -1.09 -23.85 1.80
N LEU A 77 -1.48 -23.74 0.53
CA LEU A 77 -2.85 -23.39 0.15
C LEU A 77 -3.85 -24.39 0.75
N GLY A 78 -5.06 -23.89 1.03
CA GLY A 78 -6.13 -24.72 1.57
C GLY A 78 -6.53 -25.80 0.57
N LEU A 79 -6.68 -27.02 1.06
CA LEU A 79 -7.19 -28.13 0.28
C LEU A 79 -8.71 -28.18 0.33
N TYR A 80 -9.30 -29.01 -0.53
CA TYR A 80 -10.74 -29.21 -0.56
C TYR A 80 -11.28 -29.64 0.82
N GLY A 81 -12.22 -28.86 1.35
CA GLY A 81 -12.85 -29.10 2.66
C GLY A 81 -12.10 -28.50 3.85
N GLU A 82 -10.97 -27.83 3.64
CA GLU A 82 -10.27 -27.07 4.68
C GLU A 82 -10.83 -25.65 4.82
N GLU A 83 -10.60 -25.04 5.98
CA GLU A 83 -10.93 -23.63 6.19
C GLU A 83 -9.96 -22.74 5.40
N CYS A 84 -10.50 -21.78 4.66
CA CYS A 84 -9.74 -20.84 3.84
C CYS A 84 -10.04 -19.40 4.25
N THR A 85 -9.13 -18.49 3.92
CA THR A 85 -9.33 -17.05 4.06
C THR A 85 -9.32 -16.38 2.69
N ASP A 86 -10.43 -15.72 2.32
CA ASP A 86 -10.60 -15.14 0.98
C ASP A 86 -9.73 -13.90 0.75
N ASN A 87 -9.67 -13.01 1.74
CA ASN A 87 -9.05 -11.69 1.57
C ASN A 87 -7.73 -11.57 2.33
N PRO A 88 -6.61 -11.30 1.64
CA PRO A 88 -5.37 -10.95 2.31
C PRO A 88 -5.38 -9.51 2.82
N THR A 89 -4.55 -9.26 3.82
CA THR A 89 -4.13 -7.91 4.20
C THR A 89 -2.96 -7.44 3.30
N LYS A 90 -2.50 -6.20 3.50
CA LYS A 90 -1.44 -5.58 2.70
C LYS A 90 -0.20 -6.47 2.62
N GLY A 91 0.29 -6.70 1.39
CA GLY A 91 1.45 -7.54 1.12
C GLY A 91 1.12 -9.03 0.99
N SER A 92 -0.15 -9.37 0.71
CA SER A 92 -0.58 -10.76 0.51
C SER A 92 -0.39 -11.64 1.75
N ILE A 93 -0.75 -11.10 2.91
CA ILE A 93 -0.64 -11.76 4.22
C ILE A 93 -2.04 -12.18 4.66
N TYR A 94 -2.23 -13.46 4.96
CA TYR A 94 -3.50 -14.01 5.41
C TYR A 94 -3.50 -14.23 6.92
N HIS A 95 -4.66 -14.10 7.56
CA HIS A 95 -4.81 -14.36 8.99
C HIS A 95 -5.42 -15.74 9.20
N GLY A 96 -4.76 -16.59 9.98
CA GLY A 96 -5.24 -17.94 10.28
C GLY A 96 -4.94 -18.96 9.18
N HIS A 97 -5.50 -18.79 7.98
CA HIS A 97 -5.44 -19.79 6.91
C HIS A 97 -5.05 -19.19 5.56
N CYS A 98 -4.44 -20.02 4.71
CA CYS A 98 -4.24 -19.65 3.30
C CYS A 98 -5.55 -19.61 2.52
N PRO A 99 -5.56 -19.00 1.32
CA PRO A 99 -6.70 -19.11 0.44
C PRO A 99 -6.84 -20.53 -0.12
N CYS A 100 -8.05 -20.82 -0.55
CA CYS A 100 -8.36 -21.84 -1.53
C CYS A 100 -7.90 -21.33 -2.92
#